data_AF-A0A349TZY5-F1
#
_entry.id   AF-A0A349TZY5-F1
#
_cell.length_a   1.000
_cell.length_b   1.000
_cell.length_c   1.000
_cell.angle_alpha   90.00
_cell.angle_beta   90.00
_cell.angle_gamma   90.00
#
_symmetry.space_group_name_H-M   'P 1'
#
loop_
_entity.id
_entity.type
_entity.pdbx_description
1 polymer ?
#
loop_
_entity_poly.entity_id
_entity_poly.type
_entity_poly.pdbx_seq_one_letter_code
_entity_poly.pdbx_strand_id
1 'polypeptide(L)'
;MKHYPENIPDILASHSLWLAKKGGMRADFRSCDLSGISFAGADLRKARFQHAQLEKANFEGAQLEGANFFLARLCNANLKKAHCKDAFFLFANMTNAKVDENCLKDATLFGANLSGAVPIYNFRLWMRANPMLMMASYMILLIMAMSFGAEIFIRFFL
;
A
#
# COMPACT_ATOMS: atom_id res chain seq x y z
N MET A 1 -13.36 20.26 -6.12
CA MET A 1 -13.50 19.87 -7.54
C MET A 1 -12.75 18.56 -7.74
N LYS A 2 -13.38 17.54 -8.33
CA LYS A 2 -12.69 16.30 -8.72
C LYS A 2 -11.83 16.64 -9.94
N HIS A 3 -10.51 16.50 -9.82
CA HIS A 3 -9.61 16.72 -10.96
C HIS A 3 -9.39 15.39 -11.65
N TYR A 4 -10.08 15.15 -12.77
CA TYR A 4 -9.65 14.12 -13.70
C TYR A 4 -8.36 14.65 -14.36
N PRO A 5 -7.25 13.91 -14.37
CA PRO A 5 -6.03 14.39 -15.02
C PRO A 5 -6.25 14.40 -16.53
N GLU A 6 -5.99 15.54 -17.16
CA GLU A 6 -6.03 15.66 -18.61
C GLU A 6 -4.90 14.81 -19.21
N ASN A 7 -5.27 13.92 -20.14
CA ASN A 7 -4.40 13.05 -20.92
C ASN A 7 -3.37 12.20 -20.14
N ILE A 8 -3.83 11.13 -19.51
CA ILE A 8 -2.98 10.13 -18.83
C ILE A 8 -1.85 9.59 -19.72
N PRO A 9 -2.08 9.21 -21.01
CA PRO A 9 -1.00 8.80 -21.91
C PRO A 9 0.17 9.79 -21.99
N ASP A 10 -0.10 11.10 -22.09
CA ASP A 10 0.95 12.13 -22.16
C ASP A 10 1.73 12.22 -20.84
N ILE A 11 1.03 12.12 -19.70
CA ILE A 11 1.67 12.08 -18.37
C ILE A 11 2.60 10.87 -18.27
N LEU A 12 2.16 9.69 -18.73
CA LEU A 12 2.98 8.47 -18.72
C LEU A 12 4.19 8.59 -19.67
N ALA A 13 4.01 9.18 -20.85
CA ALA A 13 5.11 9.43 -21.78
C ALA A 13 6.15 10.40 -21.19
N SER A 14 5.68 11.51 -20.60
CA SER A 14 6.52 12.48 -19.89
C SER A 14 7.25 11.85 -18.70
N HIS A 15 6.58 10.95 -17.98
CA HIS A 15 7.15 10.21 -16.85
C HIS A 15 8.23 9.22 -17.28
N SER A 16 8.03 8.51 -18.40
CA SER A 16 9.04 7.64 -18.99
C SER A 16 10.32 8.40 -19.34
N LEU A 17 10.19 9.59 -19.95
CA LEU A 17 11.33 10.46 -20.23
C LEU A 17 12.03 10.90 -18.93
N TRP A 18 11.25 11.22 -17.89
CA TRP A 18 11.78 11.64 -16.59
C TRP A 18 12.59 10.50 -15.93
N LEU A 19 12.09 9.27 -15.98
CA LEU A 19 12.81 8.08 -15.51
C LEU A 19 14.11 7.85 -16.29
N ALA A 20 14.07 8.06 -17.61
CA ALA A 20 15.23 7.94 -18.48
C ALA A 20 16.23 9.10 -18.36
N LYS A 21 15.93 10.13 -17.55
CA LYS A 21 16.70 11.39 -17.44
C LYS A 21 16.84 12.12 -18.79
N LYS A 22 15.83 12.02 -19.66
CA LYS A 22 15.81 12.61 -21.01
C LYS A 22 14.91 13.86 -21.10
N GLY A 23 14.65 14.52 -19.97
CA GLY A 23 13.60 15.55 -19.85
C GLY A 23 12.27 14.96 -19.39
N GLY A 24 11.18 15.73 -19.45
CA GLY A 24 9.86 15.29 -18.97
C GLY A 24 9.63 15.48 -17.47
N MET A 25 8.48 15.04 -16.99
CA MET A 25 8.00 15.27 -15.63
C MET A 25 7.60 13.98 -14.95
N ARG A 26 7.91 13.89 -13.64
CA ARG A 26 7.42 12.82 -12.76
C ARG A 26 5.89 12.78 -12.81
N ALA A 27 5.31 11.61 -12.99
CA ALA A 27 3.86 11.44 -12.94
C ALA A 27 3.29 11.94 -11.61
N ASP A 28 2.38 12.91 -11.69
CA ASP A 28 1.74 13.56 -10.56
C ASP A 28 0.22 13.45 -10.69
N PHE A 29 -0.35 12.56 -9.88
CA PHE A 29 -1.77 12.23 -9.82
C PHE A 29 -2.38 12.56 -8.45
N ARG A 30 -1.77 13.49 -7.71
CA ARG A 30 -2.25 13.85 -6.38
C ARG A 30 -3.68 14.36 -6.43
N SER A 31 -4.52 13.84 -5.54
CA SER A 31 -5.93 14.22 -5.42
C SER A 31 -6.77 14.03 -6.70
N CYS A 32 -6.28 13.28 -7.69
CA CYS A 32 -7.01 13.00 -8.92
C CYS A 32 -8.08 11.92 -8.74
N ASP A 33 -9.14 11.99 -9.55
CA ASP A 33 -10.07 10.86 -9.73
C ASP A 33 -9.57 9.97 -10.87
N LEU A 34 -9.05 8.82 -10.49
CA LEU A 34 -8.48 7.79 -11.36
C LEU A 34 -9.25 6.46 -11.23
N SER A 35 -10.48 6.52 -10.73
CA SER A 35 -11.31 5.33 -10.49
C SER A 35 -11.52 4.55 -11.79
N GLY A 36 -11.27 3.24 -11.74
CA GLY A 36 -11.45 2.31 -12.86
C GLY A 36 -10.40 2.42 -13.97
N ILE A 37 -9.39 3.29 -13.85
CA ILE A 37 -8.37 3.47 -14.88
C ILE A 37 -7.38 2.32 -14.88
N SER A 38 -6.93 1.93 -16.07
CA SER A 38 -5.89 0.91 -16.25
C SER A 38 -4.51 1.53 -16.39
N PHE A 39 -3.64 1.19 -15.45
CA PHE A 39 -2.19 1.40 -15.43
C PHE A 39 -1.43 0.05 -15.57
N ALA A 40 -2.08 -0.98 -16.11
CA ALA A 40 -1.49 -2.31 -16.22
C ALA A 40 -0.16 -2.26 -16.99
N GLY A 41 0.90 -2.83 -16.40
CA GLY A 41 2.26 -2.84 -16.95
C GLY A 41 2.95 -1.48 -17.05
N ALA A 42 2.33 -0.39 -16.56
CA ALA A 42 2.92 0.94 -16.66
C ALA A 42 4.16 1.07 -15.75
N ASP A 43 5.17 1.81 -16.24
CA ASP A 43 6.29 2.22 -15.42
C ASP A 43 5.93 3.50 -14.66
N LEU A 44 5.56 3.32 -13.39
CA LEU A 44 5.09 4.36 -12.47
C LEU A 44 6.04 4.47 -11.26
N ARG A 45 7.32 4.11 -11.45
CA ARG A 45 8.33 4.21 -10.40
C ARG A 45 8.41 5.62 -9.88
N LYS A 46 8.31 5.73 -8.55
CA LYS A 46 8.24 7.01 -7.84
C LYS A 46 7.03 7.84 -8.24
N ALA A 47 5.97 7.38 -8.89
CA ALA A 47 4.80 8.22 -9.16
C ALA A 47 4.14 8.77 -7.88
N ARG A 48 3.43 9.89 -7.99
CA ARG A 48 2.72 10.54 -6.87
C ARG A 48 1.22 10.31 -6.98
N PHE A 49 0.64 9.58 -6.02
CA PHE A 49 -0.79 9.24 -5.92
C PHE A 49 -1.40 9.69 -4.59
N GLN A 50 -0.78 10.62 -3.87
CA GLN A 50 -1.28 11.02 -2.55
C GLN A 50 -2.71 11.56 -2.66
N HIS A 51 -3.60 11.08 -1.78
CA HIS A 51 -5.03 11.43 -1.76
C HIS A 51 -5.81 11.09 -3.05
N ALA A 52 -5.25 10.33 -3.99
CA ALA A 52 -5.94 9.96 -5.22
C ALA A 52 -7.12 8.99 -4.97
N GLN A 53 -8.18 9.10 -5.77
CA GLN A 53 -9.26 8.12 -5.87
C GLN A 53 -8.86 7.10 -6.94
N LEU A 54 -8.64 5.86 -6.52
CA LEU A 54 -8.11 4.75 -7.31
C LEU A 54 -9.02 3.51 -7.20
N GLU A 55 -10.28 3.72 -6.84
CA GLU A 55 -11.25 2.64 -6.71
C GLU A 55 -11.35 1.84 -8.02
N LYS A 56 -11.18 0.53 -7.94
CA LYS A 56 -11.18 -0.38 -9.11
C LYS A 56 -10.11 -0.10 -10.17
N ALA A 57 -9.11 0.75 -9.89
CA ALA A 57 -7.99 0.96 -10.81
C ALA A 57 -7.20 -0.34 -11.01
N ASN A 58 -6.64 -0.52 -12.20
CA ASN A 58 -5.87 -1.71 -12.56
C ASN A 58 -4.37 -1.39 -12.64
N PHE A 59 -3.59 -1.86 -11.69
CA PHE A 59 -2.13 -1.79 -11.63
C PHE A 59 -1.47 -3.15 -11.88
N GLU A 60 -2.16 -4.11 -12.53
CA GLU A 60 -1.58 -5.43 -12.75
C GLU A 60 -0.23 -5.35 -13.48
N GLY A 61 0.82 -5.92 -12.88
CA GLY A 61 2.17 -5.90 -13.45
C GLY A 61 2.86 -4.53 -13.51
N ALA A 62 2.27 -3.47 -12.95
CA ALA A 62 2.86 -2.13 -12.96
C ALA A 62 4.15 -2.06 -12.13
N GLN A 63 5.09 -1.22 -12.55
CA GLN A 63 6.30 -0.90 -11.77
C GLN A 63 5.98 0.28 -10.85
N LEU A 64 5.93 0.04 -9.54
CA LEU A 64 5.48 1.00 -8.53
C LEU A 64 6.57 1.29 -7.48
N GLU A 65 7.83 1.01 -7.80
CA GLU A 65 8.91 1.14 -6.83
C GLU A 65 9.07 2.58 -6.35
N GLY A 66 8.98 2.79 -5.04
CA GLY A 66 9.01 4.11 -4.42
C GLY A 66 7.81 5.01 -4.73
N ALA A 67 6.74 4.50 -5.35
CA ALA A 67 5.52 5.26 -5.58
C ALA A 67 4.83 5.61 -4.25
N ASN A 68 4.14 6.76 -4.21
CA ASN A 68 3.54 7.26 -2.98
C ASN A 68 2.01 7.31 -3.07
N PHE A 69 1.37 6.45 -2.29
CA PHE A 69 -0.09 6.28 -2.16
C PHE A 69 -0.61 6.75 -0.79
N PHE A 70 0.08 7.70 -0.12
CA PHE A 70 -0.35 8.25 1.16
C PHE A 70 -1.82 8.71 1.10
N LEU A 71 -2.66 8.16 1.99
CA LEU A 71 -4.10 8.43 2.05
C LEU A 71 -4.88 8.19 0.73
N ALA A 72 -4.35 7.40 -0.20
CA ALA A 72 -5.04 7.06 -1.44
C ALA A 72 -6.17 6.04 -1.20
N ARG A 73 -7.21 6.07 -2.04
CA ARG A 73 -8.36 5.16 -1.99
C ARG A 73 -8.26 4.10 -3.07
N LEU A 74 -7.76 2.92 -2.72
CA LEU A 74 -7.49 1.78 -3.62
C LEU A 74 -8.54 0.65 -3.47
N CYS A 75 -9.76 0.98 -3.04
CA CYS A 75 -10.80 -0.04 -2.80
C CYS A 75 -11.07 -0.86 -4.07
N ASN A 76 -10.98 -2.19 -3.98
CA ASN A 76 -11.13 -3.12 -5.11
C ASN A 76 -10.13 -2.92 -6.26
N ALA A 77 -9.03 -2.18 -6.06
CA ALA A 77 -7.99 -2.03 -7.08
C ALA A 77 -7.27 -3.36 -7.34
N ASN A 78 -6.75 -3.56 -8.55
CA ASN A 78 -5.96 -4.74 -8.90
C ASN A 78 -4.47 -4.41 -8.87
N LEU A 79 -3.72 -4.94 -7.90
CA LEU A 79 -2.27 -4.81 -7.79
C LEU A 79 -1.55 -6.17 -7.92
N LYS A 80 -2.19 -7.16 -8.55
CA LYS A 80 -1.55 -8.45 -8.82
C LYS A 80 -0.28 -8.27 -9.65
N LYS A 81 0.78 -9.01 -9.34
CA LYS A 81 2.09 -8.92 -9.99
C LYS A 81 2.73 -7.52 -10.01
N ALA A 82 2.18 -6.53 -9.31
CA ALA A 82 2.76 -5.20 -9.26
C ALA A 82 4.06 -5.20 -8.43
N HIS A 83 5.02 -4.35 -8.82
CA HIS A 83 6.30 -4.23 -8.16
C HIS A 83 6.28 -3.06 -7.19
N CYS A 84 5.88 -3.29 -5.93
CA CYS A 84 5.69 -2.23 -4.94
C CYS A 84 6.87 -2.11 -3.95
N LYS A 85 8.10 -2.45 -4.38
CA LYS A 85 9.28 -2.30 -3.52
C LYS A 85 9.44 -0.84 -3.08
N ASP A 86 9.59 -0.61 -1.77
CA ASP A 86 9.72 0.73 -1.19
C ASP A 86 8.53 1.67 -1.47
N ALA A 87 7.38 1.14 -1.94
CA ALA A 87 6.17 1.94 -2.15
C ALA A 87 5.54 2.33 -0.81
N PHE A 88 4.93 3.52 -0.75
CA PHE A 88 4.33 4.07 0.47
C PHE A 88 2.81 3.97 0.41
N PHE A 89 2.21 3.08 1.20
CA PHE A 89 0.75 2.94 1.36
C PHE A 89 0.25 3.43 2.72
N LEU A 90 0.99 4.36 3.33
CA LEU A 90 0.66 4.95 4.63
C LEU A 90 -0.79 5.46 4.65
N PHE A 91 -1.61 4.90 5.56
CA PHE A 91 -3.04 5.19 5.70
C PHE A 91 -3.89 5.01 4.42
N ALA A 92 -3.39 4.26 3.43
CA ALA A 92 -4.15 3.98 2.22
C ALA A 92 -5.33 3.04 2.52
N ASN A 93 -6.47 3.27 1.88
CA ASN A 93 -7.59 2.34 1.94
C ASN A 93 -7.46 1.31 0.82
N MET A 94 -7.05 0.09 1.14
CA MET A 94 -6.87 -1.01 0.20
C MET A 94 -7.94 -2.10 0.40
N THR A 95 -9.12 -1.74 0.91
CA THR A 95 -10.20 -2.72 1.16
C THR A 95 -10.53 -3.50 -0.11
N ASN A 96 -10.54 -4.83 -0.03
CA ASN A 96 -10.76 -5.76 -1.14
C ASN A 96 -9.81 -5.59 -2.35
N ALA A 97 -8.67 -4.90 -2.18
CA ALA A 97 -7.68 -4.78 -3.24
C ALA A 97 -7.10 -6.17 -3.55
N LYS A 98 -6.92 -6.50 -4.83
CA LYS A 98 -6.30 -7.75 -5.24
C LYS A 98 -4.79 -7.59 -5.16
N VAL A 99 -4.14 -8.23 -4.20
CA VAL A 99 -2.68 -8.22 -4.03
C VAL A 99 -2.16 -9.66 -3.99
N ASP A 100 -0.95 -9.86 -4.49
CA ASP A 100 -0.21 -11.12 -4.27
C ASP A 100 0.79 -10.92 -3.13
N GLU A 101 1.19 -11.98 -2.42
CA GLU A 101 2.07 -11.88 -1.24
C GLU A 101 3.37 -11.12 -1.52
N ASN A 102 3.96 -11.34 -2.70
CA ASN A 102 5.20 -10.70 -3.11
C ASN A 102 5.07 -9.22 -3.44
N CYS A 103 3.87 -8.74 -3.78
CA CYS A 103 3.62 -7.34 -4.15
C CYS A 103 3.98 -6.42 -2.97
N LEU A 104 3.51 -6.74 -1.77
CA LEU A 104 3.65 -5.87 -0.60
C LEU A 104 4.88 -6.17 0.27
N LYS A 105 5.74 -7.13 -0.11
CA LYS A 105 6.82 -7.62 0.77
C LYS A 105 7.76 -6.54 1.30
N ASP A 106 8.06 -5.51 0.50
CA ASP A 106 8.98 -4.42 0.84
C ASP A 106 8.28 -3.04 0.88
N ALA A 107 6.94 -3.00 0.90
CA ALA A 107 6.18 -1.76 0.96
C ALA A 107 6.01 -1.22 2.40
N THR A 108 5.82 0.08 2.56
CA THR A 108 5.42 0.67 3.85
C THR A 108 3.90 0.65 3.97
N LEU A 109 3.38 -0.04 4.99
CA LEU A 109 1.94 -0.31 5.15
C LEU A 109 1.30 0.34 6.38
N PHE A 110 2.05 1.11 7.18
CA PHE A 110 1.55 1.64 8.45
C PHE A 110 0.21 2.39 8.28
N GLY A 111 -0.81 1.96 9.01
CA GLY A 111 -2.17 2.49 8.96
C GLY A 111 -2.99 2.10 7.72
N ALA A 112 -2.43 1.32 6.78
CA ALA A 112 -3.15 0.87 5.60
C ALA A 112 -4.28 -0.10 5.97
N ASN A 113 -5.46 0.08 5.38
CA ASN A 113 -6.56 -0.84 5.55
C ASN A 113 -6.50 -1.95 4.49
N LEU A 114 -6.08 -3.15 4.89
CA LEU A 114 -5.96 -4.34 4.03
C LEU A 114 -7.15 -5.31 4.16
N SER A 115 -8.27 -4.89 4.74
CA SER A 115 -9.44 -5.74 4.97
C SER A 115 -9.94 -6.34 3.65
N GLY A 116 -10.03 -7.67 3.57
CA GLY A 116 -10.44 -8.38 2.36
C GLY A 116 -9.41 -8.37 1.21
N ALA A 117 -8.28 -7.68 1.34
CA ALA A 117 -7.19 -7.70 0.37
C ALA A 117 -6.27 -8.91 0.55
N VAL A 118 -6.09 -9.32 1.80
CA VAL A 118 -5.31 -10.50 2.18
C VAL A 118 -6.13 -11.36 3.15
N PRO A 119 -5.86 -12.68 3.24
CA PRO A 119 -6.51 -13.52 4.23
C PRO A 119 -6.29 -12.98 5.65
N ILE A 120 -7.30 -13.07 6.51
CA ILE A 120 -7.29 -12.51 7.88
C ILE A 120 -6.14 -13.10 8.72
N TYR A 121 -5.73 -14.33 8.44
CA TYR A 121 -4.63 -15.02 9.11
C TYR A 121 -3.23 -14.64 8.58
N ASN A 122 -3.12 -13.71 7.62
CA ASN A 122 -1.83 -13.21 7.15
C ASN A 122 -1.21 -12.24 8.17
N PHE A 123 -0.78 -12.80 9.30
CA PHE A 123 -0.31 -12.08 10.47
C PHE A 123 0.87 -11.15 10.18
N ARG A 124 1.78 -11.55 9.28
CA ARG A 124 2.95 -10.74 8.89
C ARG A 124 2.54 -9.40 8.27
N LEU A 125 1.59 -9.41 7.33
CA LEU A 125 1.12 -8.17 6.69
C LEU A 125 0.27 -7.34 7.64
N TRP A 126 -0.56 -7.99 8.46
CA TRP A 126 -1.36 -7.31 9.47
C TRP A 126 -0.49 -6.54 10.48
N MET A 127 0.60 -7.14 10.97
CA MET A 127 1.55 -6.49 11.89
C MET A 127 2.20 -5.24 11.28
N ARG A 128 2.57 -5.32 10.00
CA ARG A 128 3.18 -4.18 9.27
C ARG A 128 2.22 -3.01 9.10
N ALA A 129 0.93 -3.29 8.97
CA ALA A 129 -0.10 -2.26 8.91
C ALA A 129 -0.45 -1.68 10.29
N ASN A 130 -0.31 -2.46 11.37
CA ASN A 130 -0.75 -2.09 12.71
C ASN A 130 0.34 -2.21 13.80
N PRO A 131 1.53 -1.62 13.66
CA PRO A 131 2.62 -1.85 14.61
C PRO A 131 2.35 -1.26 16.00
N MET A 132 1.48 -0.26 16.13
CA MET A 132 1.08 0.26 17.46
C MET A 132 0.21 -0.72 18.24
N LEU A 133 -0.68 -1.48 17.58
CA LEU A 133 -1.47 -2.51 18.24
C LEU A 133 -0.60 -3.67 18.72
N MET A 134 0.48 -3.97 17.99
CA MET A 134 1.49 -4.94 18.43
C MET A 134 2.22 -4.46 19.69
N MET A 135 2.63 -3.19 19.75
CA MET A 135 3.24 -2.62 20.96
C MET A 135 2.27 -2.69 22.16
N ALA A 136 0.99 -2.39 21.94
CA ALA A 136 -0.02 -2.48 22.98
C ALA A 136 -0.23 -3.93 23.48
N SER A 137 -0.35 -4.91 22.58
CA SER A 137 -0.51 -6.31 22.99
C SER A 137 0.75 -6.87 23.66
N TYR A 138 1.94 -6.48 23.20
CA TYR A 138 3.20 -6.86 23.83
C TYR A 138 3.38 -6.22 25.21
N MET A 139 2.99 -4.95 25.38
CA MET A 139 2.99 -4.29 26.68
C MET A 139 1.99 -4.92 27.65
N ILE A 140 0.80 -5.31 27.19
CA ILE A 140 -0.18 -6.01 28.03
C ILE A 140 0.38 -7.37 28.48
N LEU A 141 0.99 -8.14 27.57
CA LEU A 141 1.64 -9.42 27.90
C LEU A 141 2.80 -9.24 28.89
N LEU A 142 3.64 -8.21 28.70
CA LEU A 142 4.72 -7.84 29.64
C LEU A 142 4.18 -7.47 31.03
N ILE A 143 3.13 -6.64 31.09
CA ILE A 143 2.49 -6.24 32.36
C ILE A 143 1.89 -7.46 33.06
N MET A 144 1.21 -8.36 32.34
CA MET A 144 0.69 -9.61 32.88
C MET A 144 1.82 -10.53 33.39
N ALA A 145 2.91 -10.68 32.64
CA ALA A 145 4.06 -11.48 33.05
C ALA A 145 4.75 -10.91 34.30
N MET A 146 4.84 -9.59 34.44
CA MET A 146 5.40 -8.92 35.62
C MET A 146 4.46 -8.97 36.84
N SER A 147 3.15 -9.05 36.64
CA SER A 147 2.15 -9.00 37.73
C SER A 147 1.81 -10.37 38.31
N PHE A 148 1.90 -11.46 37.52
CA PHE A 148 1.49 -12.81 37.93
C PHE A 148 2.64 -13.82 38.06
N GLY A 149 3.89 -13.41 37.79
CA GLY A 149 5.06 -14.29 37.85
C GLY A 149 5.16 -15.24 36.65
N ALA A 150 6.39 -15.51 36.20
CA ALA A 150 6.67 -16.23 34.94
C ALA A 150 6.07 -17.65 34.87
N GLU A 151 5.78 -18.29 36.01
CA GLU A 151 5.26 -19.66 36.06
C GLU A 151 3.81 -19.81 35.58
N ILE A 152 2.96 -18.78 35.74
CA ILE A 152 1.57 -18.82 35.25
C ILE A 152 1.52 -18.62 33.73
N PHE A 153 2.48 -17.90 33.18
CA PHE A 153 2.52 -17.51 31.77
C PHE A 153 2.87 -18.68 30.84
N ILE A 154 3.70 -19.63 31.28
CA ILE A 154 4.08 -20.82 30.48
C ILE A 154 2.91 -21.80 30.32
N ARG A 155 2.00 -21.88 31.29
CA ARG A 155 0.84 -22.80 31.25
C ARG A 155 -0.28 -22.38 30.30
N PHE A 156 -0.26 -21.15 29.80
CA PHE A 156 -1.28 -20.64 28.86
C PHE A 156 -0.91 -20.88 27.38
N PHE A 157 0.34 -21.26 27.09
CA PHE A 157 0.87 -21.38 25.73
C PHE A 157 1.43 -22.78 25.38
N LEU A 158 1.21 -23.78 26.24
CA LEU A 158 1.41 -25.21 25.98
C LEU A 158 0.05 -25.93 26.03
#